data_AF-A0A2U1PHA7-F1
#
_entry.id   AF-A0A2U1PHA7-F1
#
_cell.length_a   1.000
_cell.length_b   1.000
_cell.length_c   1.000
_cell.angle_alpha   90.00
_cell.angle_beta   90.00
_cell.angle_gamma   90.00
#
_symmetry.space_group_name_H-M   'P 1'
#
loop_
_entity.id
_entity.type
_entity.pdbx_description
1 polymer ?
#
loop_
_entity_poly.entity_id
_entity_poly.type
_entity_poly.pdbx_seq_one_letter_code
_entity_poly.pdbx_strand_id
1 'polypeptide(L)'
;MPPKYPKCLSISNQIGDRRVEKVLETVFRREKDACKSDERAYDDRVQEVKARIEHRHGIIMELKKLGIHPVLKKYLADLHCAEREDFDELGWLFQMKYRASVRAADKSNIGRKLRRCRRVLVVCHGRYVYAMKSPV
;
A
#
# COMPACT_ATOMS: atom_id res chain seq x y z
N MET A 1 -13.59 17.11 -39.28
CA MET A 1 -13.45 17.74 -37.94
C MET A 1 -12.11 17.34 -37.33
N PRO A 2 -11.41 18.24 -36.60
CA PRO A 2 -10.17 17.89 -35.92
C PRO A 2 -10.41 16.83 -34.82
N PRO A 3 -9.52 15.83 -34.66
CA PRO A 3 -9.64 14.88 -33.57
C PRO A 3 -9.62 15.61 -32.22
N LYS A 4 -10.53 15.25 -31.30
CA LYS A 4 -10.59 15.80 -29.93
C LYS A 4 -9.28 15.61 -29.14
N TYR A 5 -8.42 14.68 -29.56
CA TYR A 5 -7.11 14.40 -28.95
C TYR A 5 -6.07 14.04 -30.04
N PRO A 6 -5.51 15.04 -30.75
CA PRO A 6 -4.63 14.81 -31.90
C PRO A 6 -3.31 14.13 -31.52
N LYS A 7 -2.79 14.42 -30.32
CA LYS A 7 -1.55 13.80 -29.80
C LYS A 7 -1.72 12.30 -29.54
N CYS A 8 -2.82 11.87 -28.92
CA CYS A 8 -3.11 10.46 -28.65
C CYS A 8 -3.27 9.66 -29.96
N LEU A 9 -3.85 10.28 -30.98
CA LEU A 9 -4.01 9.68 -32.32
C LEU A 9 -2.65 9.43 -32.99
N SER A 10 -1.73 10.41 -32.92
CA SER A 10 -0.39 10.25 -33.50
C SER A 10 0.40 9.10 -32.86
N ILE A 11 0.28 8.96 -31.53
CA ILE A 11 0.97 7.91 -30.77
C ILE A 11 0.40 6.54 -31.10
N SER A 12 -0.93 6.43 -31.22
CA SER A 12 -1.57 5.17 -31.59
C SER A 12 -1.21 4.73 -33.01
N ASN A 13 -1.23 5.67 -33.96
CA ASN A 13 -0.88 5.42 -35.37
C ASN A 13 0.59 5.03 -35.55
N GLN A 14 1.51 5.50 -34.70
CA GLN A 14 2.92 5.11 -34.73
C GLN A 14 3.20 3.69 -34.19
N ILE A 15 2.38 3.20 -33.25
CA ILE A 15 2.67 1.98 -32.49
C ILE A 15 1.77 0.79 -32.90
N GLY A 16 0.54 1.08 -33.35
CA GLY A 16 -0.51 0.11 -33.67
C GLY A 16 -1.32 -0.32 -32.44
N ASP A 17 -2.66 -0.20 -32.51
CA ASP A 17 -3.63 -0.40 -31.40
C ASP A 17 -3.38 -1.66 -30.57
N ARG A 18 -3.17 -2.81 -31.24
CA ARG A 18 -2.99 -4.11 -30.59
C ARG A 18 -1.71 -4.21 -29.77
N ARG A 19 -0.67 -3.46 -30.14
CA ARG A 19 0.60 -3.36 -29.40
C ARG A 19 0.47 -2.40 -28.23
N VAL A 20 -0.25 -1.29 -28.40
CA VAL A 20 -0.54 -0.33 -27.32
C VAL A 20 -1.33 -0.99 -26.18
N GLU A 21 -2.35 -1.77 -26.50
CA GLU A 21 -3.15 -2.45 -25.47
C GLU A 21 -2.34 -3.49 -24.68
N LYS A 22 -1.56 -4.34 -25.36
CA LYS A 22 -0.67 -5.32 -24.69
C LYS A 22 0.40 -4.67 -23.82
N VAL A 23 1.00 -3.57 -24.30
CA VAL A 23 2.01 -2.82 -23.53
C VAL A 23 1.35 -2.20 -22.30
N LEU A 24 0.19 -1.57 -22.44
CA LEU A 24 -0.55 -1.01 -21.32
C LEU A 24 -0.94 -2.09 -20.31
N GLU A 25 -1.47 -3.23 -20.75
CA GLU A 25 -1.83 -4.36 -19.89
C GLU A 25 -0.63 -4.89 -19.10
N THR A 26 0.52 -5.02 -19.75
CA THR A 26 1.77 -5.42 -19.08
C THR A 26 2.21 -4.40 -18.04
N VAL A 27 2.13 -3.10 -18.35
CA VAL A 27 2.43 -2.01 -17.41
C VAL A 27 1.46 -2.03 -16.23
N PHE A 28 0.16 -2.21 -16.46
CA PHE A 28 -0.84 -2.35 -15.40
C PHE A 28 -0.58 -3.54 -14.50
N ARG A 29 -0.19 -4.69 -15.07
CA ARG A 29 0.11 -5.90 -14.31
C ARG A 29 1.31 -5.67 -13.40
N ARG A 30 2.40 -5.11 -13.93
CA ARG A 30 3.60 -4.75 -13.15
C ARG A 30 3.29 -3.75 -12.03
N GLU A 31 2.51 -2.72 -12.33
CA GLU A 31 2.08 -1.73 -11.32
C GLU A 31 1.19 -2.37 -10.24
N LYS A 32 0.28 -3.27 -10.63
CA LYS A 32 -0.59 -4.00 -9.70
C LYS A 32 0.22 -4.95 -8.80
N ASP A 33 1.20 -5.65 -9.35
CA ASP A 33 2.06 -6.56 -8.60
C ASP A 33 2.97 -5.79 -7.63
N ALA A 34 3.49 -4.64 -8.04
CA ALA A 34 4.22 -3.72 -7.17
C ALA A 34 3.34 -3.07 -6.07
N CYS A 35 2.02 -3.20 -6.16
CA CYS A 35 1.04 -2.63 -5.22
C CYS A 35 0.57 -3.65 -4.16
N LYS A 36 1.12 -4.87 -4.12
CA LYS A 36 0.89 -5.79 -3.00
C LYS A 36 1.43 -5.12 -1.72
N SER A 37 0.56 -4.98 -0.72
CA SER A 37 0.82 -4.24 0.51
C SER A 37 1.38 -5.17 1.58
N ASP A 38 2.43 -4.73 2.28
CA ASP A 38 2.96 -5.39 3.47
C ASP A 38 2.06 -5.17 4.71
N GLU A 39 0.92 -4.51 4.56
CA GLU A 39 0.01 -4.13 5.65
C GLU A 39 -0.40 -5.30 6.54
N ARG A 40 -0.67 -6.48 5.97
CA ARG A 40 -0.98 -7.69 6.75
C ARG A 40 0.19 -8.12 7.64
N ALA A 41 1.42 -8.04 7.14
CA ALA A 41 2.60 -8.41 7.92
C ALA A 41 2.81 -7.48 9.11
N TYR A 42 2.53 -6.19 8.95
CA TYR A 42 2.57 -5.24 10.07
C TYR A 42 1.42 -5.49 11.07
N ASP A 43 0.23 -5.85 10.60
CA ASP A 43 -0.90 -6.15 11.48
C ASP A 43 -0.66 -7.36 12.36
N ASP A 44 -0.16 -8.45 11.79
CA ASP A 44 0.17 -9.66 12.55
C ASP A 44 1.23 -9.34 13.62
N ARG A 45 2.27 -8.57 13.26
CA ARG A 45 3.32 -8.18 14.19
C ARG A 45 2.81 -7.24 15.29
N VAL A 46 1.89 -6.33 14.99
CA VAL A 46 1.26 -5.44 15.99
C VAL A 46 0.51 -6.26 17.04
N GLN A 47 -0.22 -7.31 16.62
CA GLN A 47 -0.94 -8.17 17.58
C GLN A 47 0.03 -8.94 18.48
N GLU A 48 1.12 -9.46 17.92
CA GLU A 48 2.15 -10.15 18.69
C GLU A 48 2.76 -9.24 19.77
N VAL A 49 3.15 -8.01 19.39
CA VAL A 49 3.75 -7.05 20.33
C VAL A 49 2.75 -6.63 21.41
N LYS A 50 1.47 -6.42 21.07
CA LYS A 50 0.42 -6.14 22.07
C LYS A 50 0.27 -7.25 23.09
N ALA A 51 0.20 -8.50 22.65
CA ALA A 51 0.13 -9.66 23.56
C ALA A 51 1.36 -9.74 24.47
N ARG A 52 2.55 -9.42 23.95
CA ARG A 52 3.79 -9.37 24.74
C ARG A 52 3.77 -8.28 25.81
N ILE A 53 3.26 -7.09 25.48
CA ILE A 53 3.05 -5.99 26.43
C ILE A 53 2.07 -6.42 27.53
N GLU A 54 0.91 -6.95 27.16
CA GLU A 54 -0.12 -7.39 28.10
C GLU A 54 0.42 -8.45 29.06
N HIS A 55 1.15 -9.44 28.54
CA HIS A 55 1.75 -10.48 29.35
C HIS A 55 2.79 -9.92 30.33
N ARG A 56 3.71 -9.06 29.87
CA ARG A 56 4.74 -8.46 30.71
C ARG A 56 4.14 -7.53 31.76
N HIS A 57 3.12 -6.76 31.40
CA HIS A 57 2.37 -5.91 32.32
C HIS A 57 1.70 -6.75 33.43
N GLY A 58 1.11 -7.90 33.07
CA GLY A 58 0.54 -8.85 34.02
C GLY A 58 1.56 -9.32 35.06
N ILE A 59 2.75 -9.73 34.61
CA ILE A 59 3.85 -10.15 35.50
C ILE A 59 4.26 -9.00 36.44
N ILE A 60 4.42 -7.78 35.91
CA ILE A 60 4.75 -6.60 36.72
C ILE A 60 3.71 -6.38 37.82
N MET A 61 2.42 -6.50 37.50
CA MET A 61 1.34 -6.31 38.45
C MET A 61 1.30 -7.41 39.52
N GLU A 62 1.58 -8.66 39.16
CA GLU A 62 1.70 -9.77 40.12
C GLU A 62 2.87 -9.56 41.07
N LEU A 63 4.04 -9.21 40.56
CA LEU A 63 5.22 -8.94 41.38
C LEU A 63 5.01 -7.74 42.32
N LYS A 64 4.27 -6.72 41.90
CA LYS A 64 3.91 -5.58 42.76
C LYS A 64 3.01 -5.99 43.93
N LYS A 65 2.13 -6.99 43.76
CA LYS A 65 1.26 -7.50 44.84
C LYS A 65 2.05 -8.21 45.94
N LEU A 66 3.20 -8.79 45.61
CA LEU A 66 4.08 -9.48 46.57
C LEU A 66 4.83 -8.51 47.51
N GLY A 67 4.69 -7.19 47.30
CA GLY A 67 5.34 -6.15 48.10
C GLY A 67 6.71 -5.73 47.57
N ILE A 68 7.22 -4.61 48.09
CA ILE A 68 8.48 -4.01 47.64
C ILE A 68 9.64 -4.66 48.41
N HIS A 69 10.07 -5.83 47.93
CA HIS A 69 11.32 -6.44 48.41
C HIS A 69 12.51 -5.86 47.62
N PRO A 70 13.66 -5.54 48.25
CA PRO A 70 14.83 -4.97 47.57
C PRO A 70 15.32 -5.81 46.37
N VAL A 71 15.24 -7.14 46.48
CA VAL A 71 15.57 -8.06 45.38
C VAL A 71 14.60 -7.91 44.20
N LEU A 72 13.30 -7.78 44.46
CA LEU A 72 12.27 -7.61 43.43
C LEU A 72 12.38 -6.27 42.70
N LYS A 73 12.93 -5.24 43.37
CA LYS A 73 13.09 -3.91 42.77
C LYS A 73 13.95 -3.93 41.50
N LYS A 74 15.02 -4.74 41.48
CA LYS A 74 15.87 -4.90 40.30
C LYS A 74 15.10 -5.56 39.14
N TYR A 75 14.43 -6.69 39.41
CA TYR A 75 13.65 -7.40 38.40
C TYR A 75 12.49 -6.56 37.84
N LEU A 76 11.82 -5.77 38.69
CA LEU A 76 10.78 -4.85 38.26
C LEU A 76 11.32 -3.74 37.35
N ALA A 77 12.53 -3.23 37.63
CA ALA A 77 13.16 -2.24 36.76
C ALA A 77 13.49 -2.84 35.38
N ASP A 78 14.04 -4.06 35.35
CA ASP A 78 14.35 -4.77 34.10
C ASP A 78 13.07 -5.05 33.29
N LEU A 79 11.99 -5.49 33.95
CA LEU A 79 10.69 -5.72 33.32
C LEU A 79 10.09 -4.43 32.76
N HIS A 80 10.15 -3.32 33.51
CA HIS A 80 9.67 -2.02 33.01
C HIS A 80 10.50 -1.49 31.83
N CYS A 81 11.81 -1.78 31.80
CA CYS A 81 12.66 -1.44 30.65
C CYS A 81 12.22 -2.24 29.42
N ALA A 82 12.07 -3.55 29.55
CA ALA A 82 11.63 -4.41 28.45
C ALA A 82 10.19 -4.10 27.98
N GLU A 83 9.28 -3.72 28.89
CA GLU A 83 7.94 -3.26 28.55
C GLU A 83 7.97 -1.96 27.73
N ARG A 84 8.87 -1.03 28.09
CA ARG A 84 9.07 0.22 27.33
C ARG A 84 9.58 -0.04 25.93
N GLU A 85 10.56 -0.93 25.77
CA GLU A 85 11.08 -1.33 24.45
C GLU A 85 9.98 -1.91 23.56
N ASP A 86 9.05 -2.68 24.13
CA ASP A 86 7.89 -3.18 23.38
C ASP A 86 6.95 -2.06 22.93
N PHE A 87 6.72 -1.05 23.77
CA PHE A 87 5.94 0.13 23.37
C PHE A 87 6.62 0.91 22.24
N ASP A 88 7.96 1.01 22.27
CA ASP A 88 8.74 1.64 21.22
C ASP A 88 8.64 0.84 19.89
N GLU A 89 8.72 -0.49 19.94
CA GLU A 89 8.49 -1.36 18.77
C GLU A 89 7.06 -1.17 18.23
N LEU A 90 6.05 -1.13 19.10
CA LEU A 90 4.66 -0.91 18.72
C LEU A 90 4.48 0.46 18.03
N GLY A 91 5.10 1.51 18.56
CA GLY A 91 5.11 2.84 17.96
C GLY A 91 5.76 2.85 16.57
N TRP A 92 6.90 2.19 16.41
CA TRP A 92 7.57 2.03 15.13
C TRP A 92 6.71 1.27 14.11
N LEU A 93 6.05 0.19 14.52
CA LEU A 93 5.15 -0.58 13.65
C LEU A 93 3.98 0.25 13.13
N PHE A 94 3.37 1.09 13.97
CA PHE A 94 2.32 2.01 13.52
C PHE A 94 2.82 3.01 12.48
N GLN A 95 4.02 3.56 12.66
CA GLN A 95 4.63 4.45 11.67
C GLN A 95 4.90 3.72 10.34
N MET A 96 5.37 2.47 10.40
CA MET A 96 5.64 1.67 9.21
C MET A 96 4.36 1.30 8.48
N LYS A 97 3.30 0.92 9.22
CA LYS A 97 1.96 0.69 8.65
C LYS A 97 1.42 1.94 7.98
N TYR A 98 1.52 3.10 8.61
CA TYR A 98 1.11 4.38 8.00
C TYR A 98 1.89 4.69 6.72
N ARG A 99 3.21 4.51 6.72
CA ARG A 99 4.02 4.70 5.51
C ARG A 99 3.63 3.72 4.39
N ALA A 100 3.32 2.47 4.74
CA ALA A 100 2.84 1.48 3.79
C ALA A 100 1.49 1.89 3.17
N SER A 101 0.55 2.41 3.98
CA SER A 101 -0.76 2.86 3.49
C SER A 101 -0.66 4.10 2.60
N VAL A 102 0.21 5.06 2.92
CA VAL A 102 0.50 6.22 2.06
C VAL A 102 1.06 5.76 0.72
N ARG A 103 2.05 4.85 0.70
CA ARG A 103 2.59 4.29 -0.54
C ARG A 103 1.52 3.56 -1.36
N ALA A 104 0.63 2.81 -0.71
CA ALA A 104 -0.49 2.15 -1.39
C ALA A 104 -1.46 3.17 -2.00
N ALA A 105 -1.76 4.26 -1.29
CA ALA A 105 -2.61 5.35 -1.79
C ALA A 105 -1.98 6.04 -3.02
N ASP A 106 -0.69 6.38 -2.98
CA ASP A 106 0.03 6.98 -4.10
C ASP A 106 0.04 6.06 -5.32
N LYS A 107 0.34 4.77 -5.14
CA LYS A 107 0.27 3.76 -6.21
C LYS A 107 -1.15 3.62 -6.78
N SER A 108 -2.19 3.71 -5.94
CA SER A 108 -3.58 3.70 -6.40
C SER A 108 -3.93 4.89 -7.31
N ASN A 109 -3.34 6.06 -7.04
CA ASN A 109 -3.48 7.26 -7.86
C ASN A 109 -2.78 7.11 -9.21
N ILE A 110 -1.59 6.51 -9.24
CA ILE A 110 -0.87 6.16 -10.49
C ILE A 110 -1.71 5.19 -11.31
N GLY A 111 -2.20 4.10 -10.71
CA GLY A 111 -3.10 3.17 -11.37
C GLY A 111 -4.37 3.82 -11.92
N ARG A 112 -4.95 4.80 -11.21
CA ARG A 112 -6.10 5.58 -11.69
C ARG A 112 -5.76 6.44 -12.91
N LYS A 113 -4.60 7.12 -12.92
CA LYS A 113 -4.11 7.91 -14.06
C LYS A 113 -3.85 7.03 -15.28
N LEU A 114 -3.23 5.86 -15.10
CA LEU A 114 -3.02 4.90 -16.17
C LEU A 114 -4.36 4.39 -16.73
N ARG A 115 -5.35 4.06 -15.89
CA ARG A 115 -6.70 3.64 -16.34
C ARG A 115 -7.40 4.71 -17.17
N ARG A 116 -7.20 5.99 -16.85
CA ARG A 116 -7.68 7.11 -17.68
C ARG A 116 -6.97 7.16 -19.03
N CYS A 117 -5.65 6.96 -19.07
CA CYS A 117 -4.89 6.91 -20.33
C CYS A 117 -5.39 5.79 -21.25
N ARG A 118 -5.60 4.57 -20.71
CA ARG A 118 -6.20 3.47 -21.48
C ARG A 118 -7.57 3.83 -22.04
N ARG A 119 -8.46 4.41 -21.21
CA ARG A 119 -9.79 4.85 -21.67
C ARG A 119 -9.71 5.91 -22.76
N VAL A 120 -8.83 6.89 -22.64
CA VAL A 120 -8.65 7.93 -23.67
C VAL A 120 -8.16 7.33 -24.97
N LEU A 121 -7.14 6.47 -24.94
CA LEU A 121 -6.60 5.82 -26.14
C LEU A 121 -7.66 4.95 -26.84
N VAL A 122 -8.41 4.14 -26.07
CA VAL A 122 -9.48 3.28 -26.61
C VAL A 122 -10.66 4.11 -27.15
N VAL A 123 -11.10 5.18 -26.46
CA VAL A 123 -12.21 6.03 -26.91
C VAL A 123 -11.83 6.88 -28.13
N CYS A 124 -10.58 7.34 -28.21
CA CYS A 124 -10.09 8.08 -29.38
C CYS A 124 -10.13 7.22 -30.64
N HIS A 125 -9.80 5.92 -30.54
CA HIS A 125 -9.91 4.99 -31.66
C HIS A 125 -11.34 4.50 -31.90
N GLY A 126 -12.10 4.14 -30.87
CA GLY A 126 -13.49 3.66 -31.01
C GLY A 126 -14.42 4.69 -31.65
N ARG A 127 -14.27 5.98 -31.35
CA ARG A 127 -15.02 7.04 -32.04
C ARG A 127 -14.53 7.29 -33.48
N TYR A 128 -13.26 7.03 -33.80
CA TYR A 128 -12.74 7.18 -35.15
C TYR A 128 -13.09 5.97 -36.05
N VAL A 129 -13.05 4.75 -35.52
CA VAL A 129 -13.46 3.54 -36.24
C VAL A 129 -14.96 3.56 -36.55
N TYR A 130 -15.80 4.09 -35.66
CA TYR A 130 -17.22 4.34 -35.97
C TYR A 130 -17.43 5.55 -36.89
N ALA A 131 -16.63 6.62 -36.78
CA ALA A 131 -16.73 7.78 -37.69
C ALA A 131 -16.20 7.51 -39.12
N MET A 132 -15.35 6.49 -39.31
CA MET A 132 -14.91 6.03 -40.63
C MET A 132 -15.71 4.85 -41.18
N LYS A 133 -16.69 4.31 -40.43
CA LYS A 133 -17.59 3.23 -40.86
C LYS A 133 -19.03 3.69 -41.16
N SER A 134 -19.25 4.99 -41.36
CA SER A 134 -20.46 5.47 -42.04
C SER A 134 -20.09 5.85 -43.48
N PRO A 135 -20.18 4.93 -44.44
CA PRO A 135 -20.36 5.31 -45.83
C PRO A 135 -21.84 5.69 -46.05
N VAL A 136 -22.04 6.90 -46.56
CA VAL A 136 -23.19 7.43 -47.34
C VAL A 136 -24.59 7.10 -46.83
#